data_AF-A0A519JUX0-F1
#
_entry.id   AF-A0A519JUX0-F1
#
_cell.length_a   1.000
_cell.length_b   1.000
_cell.length_c   1.000
_cell.angle_alpha   90.00
_cell.angle_beta   90.00
_cell.angle_gamma   90.00
#
_symmetry.space_group_name_H-M   'P 1'
#
loop_
_entity.id
_entity.type
_entity.pdbx_description
1 polymer ?
#
loop_
_entity_poly.entity_id
_entity_poly.type
_entity_poly.pdbx_seq_one_letter_code
_entity_poly.pdbx_strand_id
1 'polypeptide(L)'
;DDEIHESTFLSKILGSKNFSIKNYHHLGYQKHLNESDSVKLIKEVQFDIIRLAEMMNSTEKTEPYFRKADLVTVNCDAVESFGEAFSVNPQVNGLNKREICAYMKEIGLGEKLKSVGIFNYNIYSDSQLNHQLLAQMIWYLIEGINIERSHPKEKSFETFFVLINDEQYAFKRDVFSNLWYFGEDENIDNCIPCSKSDFEEAKRGFLSARFTRF
;
A
#
# COMPACT_ATOMS: atom_id res chain seq x y z
N ASP A 1 18.03 -25.78 7.30
CA ASP A 1 18.05 -24.57 6.47
C ASP A 1 16.93 -24.66 5.47
N ASP A 2 15.75 -24.13 5.81
CA ASP A 2 14.71 -23.98 4.81
C ASP A 2 15.22 -22.97 3.78
N GLU A 3 15.11 -23.29 2.50
CA GLU A 3 15.56 -22.44 1.40
C GLU A 3 14.53 -21.34 1.11
N ILE A 4 14.98 -20.09 0.86
CA ILE A 4 14.07 -18.93 0.67
C ILE A 4 13.50 -19.01 -0.74
N HIS A 5 12.18 -19.15 -0.83
CA HIS A 5 11.44 -19.21 -2.09
C HIS A 5 10.25 -18.24 -2.07
N GLU A 6 9.66 -17.99 -3.24
CA GLU A 6 8.53 -17.06 -3.42
C GLU A 6 7.35 -17.34 -2.49
N SER A 7 7.05 -18.62 -2.21
CA SER A 7 5.94 -19.00 -1.32
C SER A 7 6.28 -18.93 0.17
N THR A 8 7.57 -18.81 0.54
CA THR A 8 8.02 -18.94 1.93
C THR A 8 8.67 -17.68 2.50
N PHE A 9 9.05 -16.70 1.68
CA PHE A 9 9.80 -15.52 2.14
C PHE A 9 9.09 -14.78 3.28
N LEU A 10 7.77 -14.55 3.20
CA LEU A 10 7.04 -13.80 4.21
C LEU A 10 7.06 -14.51 5.58
N SER A 11 6.81 -15.82 5.59
CA SER A 11 6.88 -16.62 6.83
C SER A 11 8.24 -16.55 7.50
N LYS A 12 9.32 -16.45 6.72
CA LYS A 12 10.68 -16.32 7.24
C LYS A 12 10.99 -14.94 7.78
N ILE A 13 10.49 -13.88 7.12
CA ILE A 13 10.65 -12.53 7.65
C ILE A 13 9.90 -12.41 8.98
N LEU A 14 8.67 -12.93 9.05
CA LEU A 14 7.85 -12.91 10.26
C LEU A 14 8.38 -13.81 11.39
N GLY A 15 8.96 -14.95 11.05
CA GLY A 15 9.58 -15.88 12.01
C GLY A 15 11.01 -15.51 12.43
N SER A 16 11.59 -14.45 11.86
CA SER A 16 12.95 -14.03 12.16
C SER A 16 13.07 -13.50 13.60
N LYS A 17 14.02 -14.03 14.36
CA LYS A 17 14.32 -13.51 15.72
C LYS A 17 15.15 -12.24 15.73
N ASN A 18 15.82 -11.94 14.61
CA ASN A 18 16.77 -10.83 14.49
C ASN A 18 16.13 -9.58 13.86
N PHE A 19 14.86 -9.65 13.48
CA PHE A 19 14.15 -8.58 12.79
C PHE A 19 12.70 -8.57 13.25
N SER A 20 12.17 -7.38 13.57
CA SER A 20 10.77 -7.20 13.95
C SER A 20 10.07 -6.33 12.91
N ILE A 21 9.08 -6.88 12.24
CA ILE A 21 8.12 -6.08 11.47
C ILE A 21 7.14 -5.46 12.47
N LYS A 22 7.00 -4.13 12.44
CA LYS A 22 5.96 -3.42 13.21
C LYS A 22 4.61 -3.48 12.50
N ASN A 23 4.60 -3.10 11.22
CA ASN A 23 3.41 -3.04 10.40
C ASN A 23 3.63 -3.80 9.10
N TYR A 24 2.64 -4.57 8.67
CA TYR A 24 2.60 -5.22 7.36
C TYR A 24 1.24 -4.99 6.71
N HIS A 25 1.27 -4.64 5.43
CA HIS A 25 0.07 -4.43 4.63
C HIS A 25 0.16 -5.32 3.38
N HIS A 26 -0.86 -6.16 3.17
CA HIS A 26 -0.96 -7.04 2.01
C HIS A 26 -2.02 -6.52 1.06
N LEU A 27 -1.59 -6.03 -0.10
CA LEU A 27 -2.45 -5.33 -1.05
C LEU A 27 -2.61 -6.15 -2.34
N GLY A 28 -3.76 -6.02 -2.99
CA GLY A 28 -3.96 -6.50 -4.35
C GLY A 28 -4.27 -7.99 -4.48
N TYR A 29 -4.59 -8.69 -3.39
CA TYR A 29 -4.87 -10.12 -3.46
C TYR A 29 -6.23 -10.41 -4.11
N GLN A 30 -6.30 -11.54 -4.81
CA GLN A 30 -7.53 -12.07 -5.39
C GLN A 30 -8.01 -13.28 -4.60
N LYS A 31 -9.18 -13.18 -3.97
CA LYS A 31 -9.68 -14.21 -3.04
C LYS A 31 -9.73 -15.62 -3.64
N HIS A 32 -10.06 -15.75 -4.92
CA HIS A 32 -10.22 -17.04 -5.58
C HIS A 32 -8.89 -17.78 -5.86
N LEU A 33 -7.75 -17.08 -5.76
CA LEU A 33 -6.41 -17.66 -5.91
C LEU A 33 -5.78 -18.06 -4.57
N ASN A 34 -6.49 -17.87 -3.45
CA ASN A 34 -5.94 -18.04 -2.11
C ASN A 34 -6.74 -19.08 -1.31
N GLU A 35 -6.04 -19.96 -0.62
CA GLU A 35 -6.65 -20.88 0.34
C GLU A 35 -7.30 -20.11 1.48
N SER A 36 -8.47 -20.59 1.93
CA SER A 36 -9.23 -19.93 3.00
C SER A 36 -8.44 -19.77 4.29
N ASP A 37 -7.60 -20.76 4.60
CA ASP A 37 -6.85 -20.83 5.84
C ASP A 37 -5.70 -19.81 5.84
N SER A 38 -5.04 -19.61 4.70
CA SER A 38 -4.02 -18.57 4.52
C SER A 38 -4.62 -17.17 4.69
N VAL A 39 -5.81 -16.91 4.13
CA VAL A 39 -6.50 -15.62 4.30
C VAL A 39 -6.91 -15.41 5.76
N LYS A 40 -7.31 -16.47 6.46
CA LYS A 40 -7.68 -16.40 7.87
C LYS A 40 -6.47 -16.11 8.74
N LEU A 41 -5.35 -16.81 8.50
CA LEU A 41 -4.10 -16.62 9.22
C LEU A 41 -3.62 -15.16 9.11
N ILE A 42 -3.57 -14.59 7.91
CA ILE A 42 -3.11 -13.19 7.72
C ILE A 42 -3.97 -12.20 8.52
N LYS A 43 -5.28 -12.46 8.66
CA LYS A 43 -6.17 -11.62 9.48
C LYS A 43 -5.94 -11.77 10.98
N GLU A 44 -5.57 -12.96 11.44
CA GLU A 44 -5.28 -13.23 12.85
C GLU A 44 -4.00 -12.51 13.31
N VAL A 45 -3.04 -12.27 12.42
CA VAL A 45 -1.81 -11.48 12.71
C VAL A 45 -2.06 -9.95 12.65
N GLN A 46 -3.33 -9.52 12.61
CA GLN A 46 -3.76 -8.11 12.61
C GLN A 46 -3.20 -7.24 11.46
N PHE A 47 -2.73 -7.88 10.39
CA PHE A 47 -2.26 -7.17 9.19
C PHE A 47 -3.42 -6.54 8.41
N ASP A 48 -3.14 -5.41 7.77
CA ASP A 48 -4.11 -4.82 6.86
C ASP A 48 -4.06 -5.56 5.53
N ILE A 49 -5.21 -6.06 5.11
CA ILE A 49 -5.35 -6.82 3.86
C ILE A 49 -6.34 -6.08 2.96
N ILE A 50 -5.89 -5.66 1.79
CA ILE A 50 -6.69 -4.94 0.81
C ILE A 50 -6.86 -5.80 -0.43
N ARG A 51 -8.10 -6.03 -0.83
CA ARG A 51 -8.40 -6.79 -2.05
C ARG A 51 -8.06 -5.99 -3.29
N LEU A 52 -7.77 -6.68 -4.39
CA LEU A 52 -7.61 -6.04 -5.70
C LEU A 52 -8.77 -5.10 -6.04
N ALA A 53 -10.02 -5.50 -5.79
CA ALA A 53 -11.20 -4.70 -6.08
C ALA A 53 -11.23 -3.34 -5.35
N GLU A 54 -10.60 -3.24 -4.19
CA GLU A 54 -10.50 -2.00 -3.41
C GLU A 54 -9.38 -1.08 -3.92
N MET A 55 -8.47 -1.62 -4.74
CA MET A 55 -7.39 -0.89 -5.40
C MET A 55 -7.75 -0.42 -6.82
N MET A 56 -8.88 -0.85 -7.35
CA MET A 56 -9.29 -0.47 -8.71
C MET A 56 -9.77 0.99 -8.76
N ASN A 57 -9.59 1.63 -9.90
CA ASN A 57 -10.06 2.98 -10.25
C ASN A 57 -9.35 4.16 -9.54
N SER A 58 -8.99 4.06 -8.27
CA SER A 58 -8.38 5.17 -7.52
C SER A 58 -7.40 4.68 -6.45
N THR A 59 -6.28 5.38 -6.36
CA THR A 59 -5.25 5.12 -5.35
C THR A 59 -5.59 5.70 -3.97
N GLU A 60 -6.56 6.62 -3.87
CA GLU A 60 -6.85 7.43 -2.68
C GLU A 60 -7.07 6.60 -1.40
N LYS A 61 -7.80 5.49 -1.51
CA LYS A 61 -8.10 4.63 -0.34
C LYS A 61 -6.90 3.82 0.14
N THR A 62 -5.92 3.66 -0.74
CA THR A 62 -4.78 2.75 -0.56
C THR A 62 -3.46 3.48 -0.34
N GLU A 63 -3.35 4.73 -0.80
CA GLU A 63 -2.23 5.64 -0.53
C GLU A 63 -1.78 5.62 0.94
N PRO A 64 -2.68 5.60 1.95
CA PRO A 64 -2.27 5.61 3.35
C PRO A 64 -1.37 4.43 3.76
N TYR A 65 -1.48 3.28 3.08
CA TYR A 65 -0.65 2.09 3.35
C TYR A 65 0.77 2.22 2.79
N PHE A 66 1.00 3.12 1.82
CA PHE A 66 2.32 3.39 1.25
C PHE A 66 3.02 4.55 1.96
N ARG A 67 2.26 5.55 2.46
CA ARG A 67 2.80 6.82 2.96
C ARG A 67 3.91 6.68 3.98
N LYS A 68 3.81 5.72 4.91
CA LYS A 68 4.81 5.44 5.95
C LYS A 68 5.53 4.11 5.77
N ALA A 69 5.42 3.47 4.61
CA ALA A 69 6.11 2.20 4.36
C ALA A 69 7.61 2.42 4.16
N ASP A 70 8.44 1.72 4.92
CA ASP A 70 9.90 1.71 4.72
C ASP A 70 10.31 0.91 3.46
N LEU A 71 9.60 -0.17 3.20
CA LEU A 71 9.86 -1.11 2.10
C LEU A 71 8.53 -1.43 1.41
N VAL A 72 8.52 -1.33 0.08
CA VAL A 72 7.41 -1.82 -0.75
C VAL A 72 7.92 -2.87 -1.72
N THR A 73 7.25 -4.02 -1.77
CA THR A 73 7.54 -5.07 -2.75
C THR A 73 6.35 -5.21 -3.69
N VAL A 74 6.61 -5.11 -4.99
CA VAL A 74 5.62 -5.25 -6.05
C VAL A 74 5.84 -6.59 -6.74
N ASN A 75 4.84 -7.47 -6.67
CA ASN A 75 4.83 -8.70 -7.44
C ASN A 75 4.09 -8.44 -8.77
N CYS A 76 4.76 -8.60 -9.90
CA CYS A 76 4.18 -8.40 -11.23
C CYS A 76 3.02 -9.35 -11.55
N ASP A 77 2.86 -10.46 -10.83
CA ASP A 77 1.69 -11.35 -10.95
C ASP A 77 0.37 -10.66 -10.54
N ALA A 78 0.45 -9.54 -9.81
CA ALA A 78 -0.71 -8.71 -9.50
C ALA A 78 -1.16 -7.81 -10.68
N VAL A 79 -0.37 -7.74 -11.77
CA VAL A 79 -0.67 -6.95 -12.97
C VAL A 79 -1.31 -7.85 -14.02
N GLU A 80 -2.40 -7.38 -14.63
CA GLU A 80 -3.07 -8.16 -15.66
C GLU A 80 -2.17 -8.36 -16.90
N SER A 81 -2.24 -9.55 -17.49
CA SER A 81 -1.60 -9.88 -18.75
C SER A 81 -2.63 -9.87 -19.89
N PHE A 82 -2.29 -9.25 -21.01
CA PHE A 82 -3.15 -9.21 -22.20
C PHE A 82 -2.38 -9.64 -23.44
N GLY A 83 -2.77 -10.77 -24.03
CA GLY A 83 -2.13 -11.37 -25.20
C GLY A 83 -0.81 -12.10 -24.88
N GLU A 84 0.10 -11.43 -24.17
CA GLU A 84 1.41 -11.95 -23.78
C GLU A 84 1.59 -11.86 -22.25
N ALA A 85 2.35 -12.80 -21.68
CA ALA A 85 2.58 -12.88 -20.24
C ALA A 85 3.49 -11.74 -19.75
N PHE A 86 2.95 -10.82 -18.94
CA PHE A 86 3.71 -9.74 -18.31
C PHE A 86 4.59 -10.23 -17.16
N SER A 87 4.12 -11.27 -16.46
CA SER A 87 4.75 -11.81 -15.26
C SER A 87 5.04 -13.31 -15.39
N VAL A 88 5.78 -13.87 -14.43
CA VAL A 88 6.13 -15.30 -14.39
C VAL A 88 4.88 -16.18 -14.20
N ASN A 89 3.91 -15.74 -13.38
CA ASN A 89 2.63 -16.41 -13.17
C ASN A 89 1.47 -15.52 -13.64
N PRO A 90 1.30 -15.34 -14.97
CA PRO A 90 0.42 -14.33 -15.54
C PRO A 90 -1.05 -14.55 -15.16
N GLN A 91 -1.73 -13.48 -14.76
CA GLN A 91 -3.15 -13.47 -14.45
C GLN A 91 -3.95 -12.72 -15.52
N VAL A 92 -5.14 -13.23 -15.84
CA VAL A 92 -6.07 -12.56 -16.78
C VAL A 92 -6.71 -11.31 -16.18
N ASN A 93 -6.78 -11.22 -14.85
CA ASN A 93 -7.27 -10.06 -14.11
C ASN A 93 -6.21 -9.62 -13.12
N GLY A 94 -6.08 -8.31 -12.93
CA GLY A 94 -5.08 -7.69 -12.08
C GLY A 94 -5.22 -6.17 -12.12
N LEU A 95 -4.23 -5.46 -11.58
CA LEU A 95 -4.08 -4.03 -11.82
C LEU A 95 -3.82 -3.83 -13.31
N ASN A 96 -4.58 -2.93 -13.93
CA ASN A 96 -4.35 -2.60 -15.32
C ASN A 96 -3.09 -1.72 -15.48
N LYS A 97 -2.68 -1.53 -16.74
CA LYS A 97 -1.47 -0.76 -17.10
C LYS A 97 -1.45 0.66 -16.51
N ARG A 98 -2.61 1.32 -16.41
CA ARG A 98 -2.72 2.67 -15.86
C ARG A 98 -2.68 2.65 -14.33
N GLU A 99 -3.38 1.69 -13.72
CA GLU A 99 -3.44 1.54 -12.28
C GLU A 99 -2.08 1.19 -11.69
N ILE A 100 -1.34 0.24 -12.27
CA ILE A 100 -0.01 -0.10 -11.75
C ILE A 100 0.94 1.10 -11.82
N CYS A 101 0.92 1.88 -12.90
CA CYS A 101 1.71 3.11 -13.00
C CYS A 101 1.30 4.17 -11.97
N ALA A 102 -0.01 4.34 -11.72
CA ALA A 102 -0.50 5.22 -10.67
C ALA A 102 -0.02 4.74 -9.29
N TYR A 103 -0.08 3.45 -9.01
CA TYR A 103 0.42 2.87 -7.77
C TYR A 103 1.93 3.02 -7.59
N MET A 104 2.72 2.84 -8.66
CA MET A 104 4.17 3.06 -8.59
C MET A 104 4.50 4.51 -8.25
N LYS A 105 3.74 5.47 -8.78
CA LYS A 105 3.86 6.89 -8.40
C LYS A 105 3.53 7.11 -6.92
N GLU A 106 2.42 6.56 -6.44
CA GLU A 106 2.03 6.66 -5.03
C GLU A 106 3.04 6.03 -4.07
N ILE A 107 3.60 4.87 -4.45
CA ILE A 107 4.70 4.26 -3.71
C ILE A 107 5.86 5.24 -3.60
N GLY A 108 6.24 5.89 -4.70
CA GLY A 108 7.29 6.90 -4.73
C GLY A 108 7.00 8.14 -3.88
N LEU A 109 5.73 8.47 -3.64
CA LEU A 109 5.31 9.57 -2.77
C LEU A 109 5.42 9.25 -1.28
N GLY A 110 5.80 8.02 -0.90
CA GLY A 110 5.95 7.60 0.49
C GLY A 110 7.04 8.37 1.25
N GLU A 111 6.66 8.97 2.38
CA GLU A 111 7.49 9.87 3.20
C GLU A 111 8.63 9.14 3.94
N LYS A 112 8.51 7.82 4.13
CA LYS A 112 9.50 6.98 4.81
C LYS A 112 10.14 5.95 3.88
N LEU A 113 9.86 6.01 2.58
CA LEU A 113 10.30 5.01 1.62
C LEU A 113 11.82 4.90 1.56
N LYS A 114 12.37 3.71 1.84
CA LYS A 114 13.80 3.41 1.76
C LYS A 114 14.14 2.50 0.59
N SER A 115 13.24 1.60 0.22
CA SER A 115 13.49 0.64 -0.85
C SER A 115 12.19 0.18 -1.51
N VAL A 116 12.30 -0.11 -2.81
CA VAL A 116 11.25 -0.76 -3.59
C VAL A 116 11.86 -1.94 -4.33
N GLY A 117 11.22 -3.10 -4.22
CA GLY A 117 11.56 -4.29 -5.01
C GLY A 117 10.45 -4.61 -6.01
N ILE A 118 10.81 -4.86 -7.27
CA ILE A 118 9.88 -5.33 -8.31
C ILE A 118 10.26 -6.78 -8.63
N PHE A 119 9.31 -7.69 -8.49
CA PHE A 119 9.53 -9.14 -8.57
C PHE A 119 8.59 -9.78 -9.60
N ASN A 120 8.96 -10.98 -10.05
CA ASN A 120 8.19 -11.81 -11.00
C ASN A 120 7.86 -11.17 -12.35
N TYR A 121 8.61 -10.16 -12.78
CA TYR A 121 8.53 -9.72 -14.18
C TYR A 121 9.01 -10.84 -15.11
N ASN A 122 8.29 -11.08 -16.21
CA ASN A 122 8.70 -12.05 -17.21
C ASN A 122 9.81 -11.48 -18.10
N ILE A 123 11.07 -11.73 -17.72
CA ILE A 123 12.25 -11.28 -18.50
C ILE A 123 12.36 -11.94 -19.88
N TYR A 124 11.64 -13.03 -20.12
CA TYR A 124 11.61 -13.74 -21.41
C TYR A 124 10.46 -13.28 -22.31
N SER A 125 9.72 -12.24 -21.92
CA SER A 125 8.65 -11.69 -22.74
C SER A 125 9.21 -11.07 -24.03
N ASP A 126 8.85 -11.59 -25.20
CA ASP A 126 9.20 -10.95 -26.49
C ASP A 126 8.40 -9.66 -26.76
N SER A 127 7.38 -9.38 -25.94
CA SER A 127 6.56 -8.18 -26.05
C SER A 127 7.34 -6.90 -25.71
N GLN A 128 7.52 -6.03 -26.70
CA GLN A 128 8.03 -4.67 -26.45
C GLN A 128 7.09 -3.89 -25.50
N LEU A 129 5.79 -4.16 -25.53
CA LEU A 129 4.80 -3.48 -24.70
C LEU A 129 4.97 -3.83 -23.20
N ASN A 130 5.31 -5.08 -22.88
CA ASN A 130 5.59 -5.48 -21.50
C ASN A 130 6.84 -4.79 -20.95
N HIS A 131 7.90 -4.71 -21.76
CA HIS A 131 9.11 -3.96 -21.42
C HIS A 131 8.83 -2.47 -21.22
N GLN A 132 8.00 -1.88 -22.09
CA GLN A 132 7.57 -0.49 -21.94
C GLN A 132 6.78 -0.26 -20.64
N LEU A 133 5.89 -1.18 -20.27
CA LEU A 133 5.13 -1.06 -19.02
C LEU A 133 6.05 -1.12 -17.80
N LEU A 134 7.00 -2.05 -17.75
CA LEU A 134 7.98 -2.13 -16.66
C LEU A 134 8.82 -0.84 -16.57
N ALA A 135 9.27 -0.31 -17.72
CA ALA A 135 10.00 0.96 -17.75
C ALA A 135 9.15 2.13 -17.24
N GLN A 136 7.86 2.18 -17.61
CA GLN A 136 6.93 3.20 -17.11
C GLN A 136 6.68 3.07 -15.60
N MET A 137 6.53 1.84 -15.08
CA MET A 137 6.42 1.59 -13.64
C MET A 137 7.60 2.19 -12.88
N ILE A 138 8.82 1.96 -13.35
CA ILE A 138 10.04 2.53 -12.75
C ILE A 138 10.07 4.06 -12.91
N TRP A 139 9.69 4.57 -14.08
CA TRP A 139 9.66 6.00 -14.34
C TRP A 139 8.70 6.74 -13.40
N TYR A 140 7.47 6.23 -13.23
CA TYR A 140 6.47 6.81 -12.32
C TYR A 140 6.88 6.70 -10.86
N LEU A 141 7.58 5.62 -10.47
CA LEU A 141 8.20 5.54 -9.15
C LEU A 141 9.20 6.68 -8.91
N ILE A 142 10.11 6.91 -9.86
CA ILE A 142 11.10 7.98 -9.78
C ILE A 142 10.40 9.35 -9.78
N GLU A 143 9.34 9.53 -10.58
CA GLU A 143 8.52 10.74 -10.57
C GLU A 143 7.95 10.99 -9.17
N GLY A 144 7.33 9.99 -8.54
CA GLY A 144 6.80 10.07 -7.18
C GLY A 144 7.87 10.48 -6.17
N ILE A 145 9.05 9.85 -6.21
CA ILE A 145 10.18 10.18 -5.33
C ILE A 145 10.63 11.64 -5.51
N ASN A 146 10.67 12.13 -6.75
CA ASN A 146 11.07 13.51 -7.01
C ASN A 146 10.02 14.52 -6.53
N ILE A 147 8.73 14.19 -6.65
CA ILE A 147 7.64 15.01 -6.11
C ILE A 147 7.73 15.05 -4.58
N GLU A 148 7.89 13.91 -3.92
CA GLU A 148 8.03 13.85 -2.45
C GLU A 148 9.17 14.74 -1.96
N ARG A 149 10.33 14.66 -2.61
CA ARG A 149 11.50 15.51 -2.28
C ARG A 149 11.27 17.01 -2.47
N SER A 150 10.29 17.38 -3.29
CA SER A 150 9.91 18.77 -3.53
C SER A 150 8.92 19.30 -2.49
N HIS A 151 8.34 18.44 -1.65
CA HIS A 151 7.43 18.84 -0.59
C HIS A 151 8.14 19.70 0.46
N PRO A 152 7.41 20.64 1.11
CA PRO A 152 7.98 21.45 2.18
C PRO A 152 8.39 20.57 3.36
N LYS A 153 9.58 20.84 3.92
CA LYS A 153 10.09 20.12 5.10
C LYS A 153 9.30 20.47 6.36
N GLU A 154 8.87 21.71 6.47
CA GLU A 154 7.99 22.17 7.52
C GLU A 154 6.55 21.92 7.09
N LYS A 155 5.86 21.03 7.81
CA LYS A 155 4.46 20.70 7.57
C LYS A 155 3.58 21.45 8.57
N SER A 156 2.41 21.86 8.11
CA SER A 156 1.38 22.47 8.96
C SER A 156 0.09 21.67 8.83
N PHE A 157 -0.63 21.53 9.93
CA PHE A 157 -1.79 20.65 10.01
C PHE A 157 -3.00 21.38 10.58
N GLU A 158 -4.15 21.13 9.98
CA GLU A 158 -5.46 21.46 10.55
C GLU A 158 -5.99 20.24 11.30
N THR A 159 -6.52 20.45 12.51
CA THR A 159 -7.11 19.37 13.31
C THR A 159 -8.64 19.47 13.31
N PHE A 160 -9.29 18.35 13.05
CA PHE A 160 -10.73 18.18 13.03
C PHE A 160 -11.11 17.14 14.07
N PHE A 161 -12.06 17.47 14.94
CA PHE A 161 -12.57 16.55 15.94
C PHE A 161 -13.93 16.01 15.51
N VAL A 162 -14.10 14.69 15.60
CA VAL A 162 -15.34 13.97 15.28
C VAL A 162 -15.79 13.23 16.53
N LEU A 163 -17.07 13.37 16.88
CA LEU A 163 -17.68 12.67 18.01
C LEU A 163 -18.45 11.45 17.50
N ILE A 164 -18.15 10.27 18.03
CA ILE A 164 -18.83 9.01 17.71
C ILE A 164 -19.13 8.31 19.04
N ASN A 165 -20.40 8.06 19.35
CA ASN A 165 -20.84 7.40 20.60
C ASN A 165 -20.22 8.02 21.87
N ASP A 166 -20.21 9.36 21.96
CA ASP A 166 -19.63 10.14 23.06
C ASP A 166 -18.09 10.05 23.20
N GLU A 167 -17.41 9.38 22.28
CA GLU A 167 -15.95 9.41 22.18
C GLU A 167 -15.50 10.43 21.12
N GLN A 168 -14.43 11.16 21.42
CA GLN A 168 -13.85 12.16 20.54
C GLN A 168 -12.65 11.56 19.80
N TYR A 169 -12.61 11.81 18.50
CA TYR A 169 -11.55 11.34 17.61
C TYR A 169 -10.96 12.50 16.83
N ALA A 170 -9.63 12.59 16.77
CA ALA A 170 -8.94 13.62 16.02
C ALA A 170 -8.46 13.13 14.65
N PHE A 171 -8.71 13.96 13.64
CA PHE A 171 -8.17 13.84 12.31
C PHE A 171 -7.33 15.08 12.00
N LYS A 172 -6.15 14.89 11.43
CA LYS A 172 -5.23 15.96 11.03
C LYS A 172 -5.10 15.96 9.52
N ARG A 173 -5.19 17.13 8.88
CA ARG A 173 -4.99 17.32 7.44
C ARG A 173 -3.74 18.17 7.22
N ASP A 174 -2.80 17.66 6.44
CA ASP A 174 -1.68 18.46 5.95
C ASP A 174 -2.21 19.55 5.01
N VAL A 175 -1.91 20.82 5.31
CA VAL A 175 -2.38 21.98 4.54
C VAL A 175 -1.81 21.98 3.12
N PHE A 176 -0.59 21.47 2.93
CA PHE A 176 0.07 21.45 1.61
C PHE A 176 -0.46 20.31 0.75
N SER A 177 -0.33 19.07 1.21
CA SER A 177 -0.63 17.88 0.43
C SER A 177 -2.11 17.47 0.45
N ASN A 178 -2.91 18.01 1.38
CA ASN A 178 -4.26 17.56 1.70
C ASN A 178 -4.35 16.09 2.18
N LEU A 179 -3.23 15.49 2.58
CA LEU A 179 -3.19 14.14 3.13
C LEU A 179 -3.69 14.11 4.58
N TRP A 180 -4.37 13.02 4.94
CA TRP A 180 -5.09 12.90 6.21
C TRP A 180 -4.41 11.91 7.16
N TYR A 181 -4.45 12.22 8.44
CA TYR A 181 -3.92 11.38 9.52
C TYR A 181 -4.96 11.29 10.63
N PHE A 182 -4.99 10.16 11.32
CA PHE A 182 -5.83 9.93 12.48
C PHE A 182 -4.96 9.87 13.74
N GLY A 183 -5.36 10.58 14.79
CA GLY A 183 -4.67 10.62 16.06
C GLY A 183 -4.52 12.03 16.64
N GLU A 184 -4.36 12.10 17.95
CA GLU A 184 -4.26 13.36 18.71
C GLU A 184 -2.80 13.84 18.87
N ASP A 185 -1.83 12.93 18.77
CA ASP A 185 -0.41 13.18 19.04
C ASP A 185 0.14 14.36 18.23
N GLU A 186 0.79 15.32 18.90
CA GLU A 186 1.40 16.48 18.25
C GLU A 186 2.44 16.08 17.20
N ASN A 187 3.16 14.99 17.43
CA ASN A 187 4.05 14.40 16.45
C ASN A 187 3.25 13.60 15.43
N ILE A 188 3.18 14.12 14.20
CA ILE A 188 2.47 13.47 13.09
C ILE A 188 3.04 12.07 12.76
N ASP A 189 4.31 11.79 13.08
CA ASP A 189 4.90 10.47 12.90
C ASP A 189 4.21 9.40 13.76
N ASN A 190 3.60 9.78 14.89
CA ASN A 190 2.82 8.90 15.77
C ASN A 190 1.35 8.76 15.34
N CYS A 191 0.85 9.64 14.46
CA CYS A 191 -0.49 9.53 13.91
C CYS A 191 -0.58 8.50 12.78
N ILE A 192 -1.74 7.91 12.57
CA ILE A 192 -1.97 6.86 11.56
C ILE A 192 -2.38 7.51 10.23
N PRO A 193 -1.67 7.26 9.12
CA PRO A 193 -2.14 7.70 7.80
C PRO A 193 -3.56 7.19 7.51
N CYS A 194 -4.42 8.08 7.05
CA CYS A 194 -5.76 7.73 6.58
C CYS A 194 -6.12 8.48 5.29
N SER A 195 -7.23 8.08 4.68
CA SER A 195 -7.79 8.75 3.50
C SER A 195 -8.83 9.77 3.93
N LYS A 196 -9.17 10.68 3.03
CA LYS A 196 -10.30 11.58 3.23
C LYS A 196 -11.61 10.80 3.40
N SER A 197 -11.76 9.66 2.73
CA SER A 197 -12.92 8.77 2.86
C SER A 197 -13.10 8.28 4.29
N ASP A 198 -12.02 7.96 5.01
CA ASP A 198 -12.10 7.54 6.41
C ASP A 198 -12.66 8.64 7.32
N PHE A 199 -12.22 9.88 7.10
CA PHE A 199 -12.75 11.03 7.83
C PHE A 199 -14.24 11.26 7.54
N GLU A 200 -14.66 11.15 6.28
CA GLU A 200 -16.08 11.30 5.90
C GLU A 200 -16.96 10.15 6.42
N GLU A 201 -16.42 8.93 6.52
CA GLU A 201 -17.09 7.81 7.18
C GLU A 201 -17.21 8.00 8.69
N ALA A 202 -16.15 8.50 9.34
CA ALA A 202 -16.17 8.83 10.76
C ALA A 202 -17.24 9.88 11.09
N LYS A 203 -17.38 10.91 10.24
CA LYS A 203 -18.47 11.91 10.37
C LYS A 203 -19.88 11.30 10.27
N ARG A 204 -20.01 10.13 9.66
CA ARG A 204 -21.27 9.36 9.58
C ARG A 204 -21.43 8.37 10.74
N GLY A 205 -20.52 8.38 11.70
CA GLY A 205 -20.51 7.50 12.87
C GLY A 205 -19.80 6.16 12.64
N PHE A 206 -19.09 5.99 11.52
CA PHE A 206 -18.38 4.75 11.21
C PHE A 206 -16.87 4.94 11.33
N LEU A 207 -16.27 4.37 12.37
CA LEU A 207 -14.82 4.36 12.53
C LEU A 207 -14.21 3.05 12.02
N SER A 208 -13.16 3.16 11.20
CA SER A 208 -12.45 1.98 10.72
C SER A 208 -11.75 1.25 11.86
N ALA A 209 -11.93 -0.07 11.94
CA ALA A 209 -11.32 -0.92 12.97
C ALA A 209 -9.79 -0.87 12.98
N ARG A 210 -9.14 -0.38 11.91
CA ARG A 210 -7.68 -0.21 11.88
C ARG A 210 -7.18 0.86 12.85
N PHE A 211 -8.02 1.84 13.21
CA PHE A 211 -7.64 2.95 14.08
C PHE A 211 -7.63 2.57 15.57
N THR A 212 -8.22 1.43 15.91
CA THR A 212 -8.39 0.95 17.30
C THR A 212 -7.50 -0.25 17.63
N ARG A 213 -6.48 -0.57 16.81
CA ARG A 213 -5.63 -1.78 16.96
C ARG A 213 -4.39 -1.57 17.83
N PHE A 214 -4.34 -0.53 18.67
CA PHE A 214 -3.13 -0.11 19.38
C PHE A 214 -3.30 -0.17 20.90
#